data_AF-A0A924XRE8-F1
#
_entry.id   AF-A0A924XRE8-F1
#
_cell.length_a   1.000
_cell.length_b   1.000
_cell.length_c   1.000
_cell.angle_alpha   90.00
_cell.angle_beta   90.00
_cell.angle_gamma   90.00
#
_symmetry.space_group_name_H-M   'P 1'
#
loop_
_entity.id
_entity.type
_entity.pdbx_description
1 polymer ?
#
loop_
_entity_poly.entity_id
_entity_poly.type
_entity_poly.pdbx_seq_one_letter_code
_entity_poly.pdbx_strand_id
1 'polypeptide(L)' 'MDRHLQPRVPHEDSIAYLTGSPALRNVTAVKKRQFLFMTYAERSPSTRNVDALERLAKAIHPELFGN' A
#
# COMPACT_ATOMS: atom_id res chain seq x y z
N MET A 1 -9.62 16.91 -20.69
CA MET A 1 -8.16 16.98 -20.45
C MET A 1 -7.84 16.13 -19.21
N ASP A 2 -7.88 14.81 -19.33
CA ASP A 2 -7.61 13.87 -18.22
C ASP A 2 -6.12 13.55 -18.16
N ARG A 3 -5.39 14.20 -17.24
CA ARG A 3 -3.93 14.07 -17.09
C ARG A 3 -3.49 13.28 -15.84
N HIS A 4 -4.30 12.34 -15.35
CA HIS A 4 -4.02 11.63 -14.10
C HIS A 4 -4.01 10.10 -14.14
N LEU A 5 -4.14 9.48 -15.31
CA LEU A 5 -3.88 8.04 -15.44
C LEU A 5 -2.39 7.81 -15.64
N GLN A 6 -1.61 7.84 -14.55
CA GLN A 6 -0.40 7.02 -14.54
C GLN A 6 -0.86 5.59 -14.86
N PRO A 7 -0.22 4.85 -15.79
CA PRO A 7 -0.60 3.47 -16.05
C PRO A 7 -0.55 2.73 -14.72
N ARG A 8 -1.73 2.30 -14.26
CA ARG A 8 -1.85 1.68 -12.96
C ARG A 8 -1.23 0.30 -13.08
N VAL A 9 0.02 0.17 -12.62
CA VAL A 9 0.67 -1.15 -12.52
C VAL A 9 -0.25 -2.01 -11.65
N PRO A 10 -0.70 -3.18 -12.14
CA PRO A 10 -1.50 -4.08 -11.35
C PRO A 10 -0.82 -4.40 -10.01
N HIS A 11 -1.63 -4.63 -8.99
CA HIS A 11 -1.12 -4.85 -7.65
C HIS A 11 -0.26 -6.12 -7.60
N GLU A 12 -0.67 -7.15 -8.33
CA GLU A 12 0.02 -8.41 -8.53
C GLU A 12 1.41 -8.23 -9.17
N ASP A 13 1.53 -7.37 -10.18
CA ASP A 13 2.81 -7.11 -10.86
C ASP A 13 3.77 -6.37 -9.93
N SER A 14 3.26 -5.43 -9.14
CA SER A 14 4.04 -4.72 -8.11
C SER A 14 4.57 -5.69 -7.06
N ILE A 15 3.73 -6.63 -6.59
CA ILE A 15 4.12 -7.65 -5.63
C ILE A 15 5.14 -8.60 -6.24
N ALA A 16 4.93 -9.05 -7.48
CA ALA A 16 5.86 -9.94 -8.18
C ALA A 16 7.24 -9.30 -8.35
N TYR A 17 7.28 -8.02 -8.73
CA TYR A 17 8.53 -7.26 -8.83
C TYR A 17 9.26 -7.17 -7.48
N LEU A 18 8.56 -6.78 -6.41
CA LEU A 18 9.15 -6.63 -5.08
C LEU A 18 9.62 -7.97 -4.50
N THR A 19 8.88 -9.05 -4.71
CA THR A 19 9.20 -10.38 -4.18
C THR A 19 10.23 -11.13 -5.02
N GLY A 20 10.36 -10.81 -6.32
CA GLY A 20 11.38 -11.37 -7.21
C GLY A 20 12.76 -10.71 -7.11
N SER A 21 12.87 -9.55 -6.47
CA SER A 21 14.13 -8.79 -6.37
C SER A 21 15.09 -9.37 -5.30
N PRO A 22 16.28 -9.88 -5.67
CA PRO A 22 17.25 -10.38 -4.69
C PRO A 22 17.73 -9.30 -3.71
N ALA A 23 17.74 -8.03 -4.13
CA ALA A 23 18.12 -6.90 -3.29
C ALA A 23 17.11 -6.66 -2.14
N LEU A 24 15.84 -7.02 -2.34
CA LEU A 24 14.77 -6.79 -1.36
C LEU A 24 14.48 -8.02 -0.49
N ARG A 25 15.18 -9.14 -0.70
CA ARG A 25 14.92 -10.43 -0.02
C ARG A 25 14.95 -10.37 1.51
N ASN A 26 15.70 -9.41 2.07
CA ASN A 26 15.86 -9.26 3.52
C ASN A 26 14.93 -8.20 4.13
N VAL A 27 14.14 -7.50 3.32
CA VAL A 27 13.18 -6.52 3.81
C VAL A 27 12.02 -7.25 4.49
N THR A 28 11.79 -6.97 5.78
CA THR A 28 10.75 -7.64 6.58
C THR A 28 9.36 -7.59 5.93
N ALA A 29 8.96 -6.43 5.41
CA ALA A 29 7.65 -6.27 4.76
C ALA A 29 7.50 -7.17 3.51
N VAL A 30 8.57 -7.32 2.71
CA VAL A 30 8.59 -8.19 1.53
C VAL A 30 8.51 -9.66 1.96
N LYS A 31 9.33 -10.08 2.93
CA LYS A 31 9.34 -11.44 3.46
C LYS A 31 7.98 -11.87 4.04
N LYS A 32 7.32 -10.96 4.75
CA LYS A 32 6.02 -11.19 5.39
C LYS A 32 4.82 -10.86 4.50
N ARG A 33 5.04 -10.48 3.24
CA ARG A 33 4.00 -10.06 2.28
C ARG A 33 3.07 -8.96 2.81
N GLN A 34 3.62 -8.00 3.55
CA GLN A 34 2.89 -6.88 4.14
C GLN A 34 2.78 -5.74 3.13
N PHE A 35 1.85 -5.87 2.17
CA PHE A 35 1.62 -4.87 1.13
C PHE A 35 0.30 -4.14 1.35
N LEU A 36 0.36 -2.82 1.46
CA LEU A 36 -0.81 -1.95 1.61
C LEU A 36 -0.93 -1.05 0.38
N PHE A 37 -2.08 -1.11 -0.29
CA PHE A 37 -2.33 -0.30 -1.48
C PHE A 37 -3.15 0.94 -1.13
N MET A 38 -2.79 2.04 -1.79
CA MET A 38 -3.50 3.31 -1.75
C MET A 38 -3.77 3.80 -3.18
N THR A 39 -4.96 4.30 -3.39
CA THR A 39 -5.33 5.05 -4.58
C THR A 39 -4.65 6.42 -4.60
N TYR A 40 -4.64 7.07 -5.76
CA TYR A 40 -4.14 8.43 -5.89
C TYR A 40 -4.92 9.41 -4.99
N ALA A 41 -6.25 9.26 -4.95
CA ALA A 41 -7.13 10.12 -4.15
C ALA A 41 -6.86 10.01 -2.64
N GLU A 42 -6.49 8.83 -2.14
CA GLU A 42 -6.13 8.63 -0.71
C GLU A 42 -4.75 9.25 -0.37
N ARG A 43 -3.90 9.50 -1.38
CA ARG A 43 -2.55 10.06 -1.19
C ARG A 43 -2.53 11.59 -1.33
N SER A 44 -3.47 12.15 -2.08
CA SER A 44 -3.63 13.61 -2.23
C SER A 44 -4.41 14.19 -1.04
N PRO A 45 -4.13 15.42 -0.57
CA PRO A 45 -4.89 16.03 0.53
C PRO A 45 -6.39 16.14 0.20
N SER A 46 -7.22 15.46 0.99
CA SER A 46 -8.68 15.47 0.88
C SER A 46 -9.34 14.93 2.15
N THR A 47 -10.67 14.96 2.22
CA THR A 47 -11.42 14.32 3.32
C THR A 47 -11.29 12.79 3.30
N ARG A 48 -11.00 12.18 2.14
CA ARG A 48 -10.83 10.73 1.97
C ARG A 48 -9.56 10.20 2.65
N ASN A 49 -8.66 11.10 3.08
CA ASN A 49 -7.43 10.73 3.77
C ASN A 49 -7.73 10.16 5.16
N VAL A 50 -8.83 10.56 5.79
CA VAL A 50 -9.21 10.07 7.13
C VAL A 50 -9.54 8.58 7.08
N ASP A 51 -10.41 8.16 6.15
CA ASP A 51 -10.79 6.76 5.98
C ASP A 51 -9.57 5.89 5.60
N ALA A 52 -8.71 6.40 4.73
CA ALA A 52 -7.49 5.72 4.34
C ALA A 52 -6.52 5.56 5.52
N LEU A 53 -6.34 6.63 6.31
CA LEU A 53 -5.48 6.63 7.48
C LEU A 53 -5.96 5.62 8.52
N GLU A 54 -7.27 5.59 8.81
CA GLU A 54 -7.85 4.64 9.76
C GLU A 54 -7.64 3.19 9.30
N ARG A 55 -7.89 2.91 8.02
CA ARG A 55 -7.67 1.58 7.42
C ARG A 55 -6.19 1.16 7.51
N LEU A 56 -5.26 2.07 7.22
CA LEU A 56 -3.82 1.80 7.32
C LEU A 56 -3.40 1.60 8.77
N ALA A 57 -3.88 2.41 9.70
CA ALA A 57 -3.56 2.29 11.12
C ALA A 57 -3.99 0.92 11.66
N LYS A 58 -5.21 0.48 11.37
CA LYS A 58 -5.73 -0.85 11.74
C LYS A 58 -4.91 -1.99 11.15
N ALA A 59 -4.42 -1.84 9.92
CA ALA A 59 -3.61 -2.86 9.25
C ALA A 59 -2.16 -2.92 9.78
N ILE A 60 -1.59 -1.78 10.18
CA ILE A 60 -0.20 -1.69 10.66
C ILE A 60 -0.10 -2.03 12.15
N HIS A 61 -1.10 -1.65 12.94
CA HIS A 61 -1.10 -1.77 14.40
C HIS A 61 -2.31 -2.59 14.91
N PRO A 62 -2.51 -3.84 14.45
CA PRO A 62 -3.67 -4.63 14.86
C PRO A 62 -3.77 -4.80 16.39
N GLU A 63 -2.64 -4.74 17.11
CA GLU A 63 -2.57 -4.78 18.57
C GLU A 63 -3.27 -3.59 19.27
N LEU A 64 -3.39 -2.45 18.58
CA LEU A 64 -4.05 -1.24 19.12
C LEU A 64 -5.54 -1.19 18.81
N PHE A 65 -6.02 -2.04 17.90
CA PHE A 65 -7.41 -2.10 17.44
C PHE A 65 -8.05 -3.48 17.66
N GLY A 66 -7.32 -4.39 18.31
CA GLY A 66 -7.78 -5.73 18.66
C GLY A 66 -8.60 -5.70 19.94
N ASN A 67 -9.93 -5.66 19.76
CA ASN A 67 -11.02 -5.65 20.75
C ASN A 67 -11.18 -4.38 21.58
#